data_AF-A0AAD3CPE0-F1
#
_entry.id   AF-A0AAD3CPE0-F1
#
_cell.length_a   1.000
_cell.length_b   1.000
_cell.length_c   1.000
_cell.angle_alpha   90.00
_cell.angle_beta   90.00
_cell.angle_gamma   90.00
#
_symmetry.space_group_name_H-M   'P 1'
#
loop_
_entity.id
_entity.type
_entity.pdbx_description
1 polymer ?
#
loop_
_entity_poly.entity_id
_entity_poly.type
_entity_poly.pdbx_seq_one_letter_code
_entity_poly.pdbx_strand_id
1 'polypeptide(L)'
;MSEGPDEQVKEEILSVVGRMTEVDFLRQNKIRKIVCKTIETTNWTQFQRVLEKLVEEGILQTKSFEGEDVIVTQKKEAESGKKSKSKKKKKEPKDPKVKFMKKDIQVPYEIILYLTRKGKKKQNNIEENTKTSLTFDNETVVALRNKSIITREKESTLSITKTWSNEHERGSEEEKEAYEKAKKQLSSAKAFIVKMVKSFQEHPERFAPKKAGGTFAEQAEEKKRQEEASKKKAKKGSKSATDDDLQRKKKRQRKFY
;
A
#
# COMPACT_ATOMS: atom_id res chain seq x y z
N MET A 1 -14.88 45.85 1.73
CA MET A 1 -15.39 45.28 0.47
C MET A 1 -14.23 44.71 -0.35
N SER A 2 -13.79 43.48 -0.05
CA SER A 2 -13.38 42.46 -1.04
C SER A 2 -13.22 41.11 -0.33
N GLU A 3 -14.31 40.60 0.27
CA GLU A 3 -14.37 39.22 0.81
C GLU A 3 -14.64 38.18 -0.31
N GLY A 4 -14.56 38.58 -1.58
CA GLY A 4 -14.91 37.76 -2.73
C GLY A 4 -14.10 36.46 -2.95
N PRO A 5 -12.78 36.37 -2.63
CA PRO A 5 -12.03 35.17 -2.98
C PRO A 5 -12.13 34.06 -1.91
N ASP A 6 -12.39 34.39 -0.64
CA ASP A 6 -12.53 33.38 0.43
C ASP A 6 -13.88 32.66 0.35
N GLU A 7 -14.96 33.38 0.03
CA GLU A 7 -16.29 32.79 -0.15
C GLU A 7 -16.33 31.84 -1.35
N GLN A 8 -15.70 32.23 -2.47
CA GLN A 8 -15.58 31.36 -3.65
C GLN A 8 -14.82 30.07 -3.35
N VAL A 9 -13.74 30.16 -2.56
CA VAL A 9 -12.99 28.99 -2.10
C VAL A 9 -13.85 28.11 -1.18
N LYS A 10 -14.65 28.72 -0.29
CA LYS A 10 -15.59 28.02 0.61
C LYS A 10 -16.62 27.23 -0.19
N GLU A 11 -17.28 27.87 -1.16
CA GLU A 11 -18.28 27.24 -2.02
C GLU A 11 -17.68 26.08 -2.83
N GLU A 12 -16.49 26.27 -3.41
CA GLU A 12 -15.86 25.22 -4.20
C GLU A 12 -15.40 24.04 -3.34
N ILE A 13 -14.90 24.28 -2.11
CA ILE A 13 -14.58 23.19 -1.16
C ILE A 13 -15.84 22.36 -0.88
N LEU A 14 -16.96 23.00 -0.54
CA LEU A 14 -18.22 22.31 -0.26
C LEU A 14 -18.76 21.58 -1.50
N SER A 15 -18.64 22.17 -2.68
CA SER A 15 -18.98 21.56 -3.96
C SER A 15 -18.13 20.31 -4.24
N VAL A 16 -16.83 20.36 -4.01
CA VAL A 16 -15.92 19.20 -4.21
C VAL A 16 -16.24 18.08 -3.22
N VAL A 17 -16.41 18.40 -1.94
CA VAL A 17 -16.79 17.43 -0.90
C VAL A 17 -18.16 16.83 -1.22
N GLY A 18 -19.12 17.65 -1.65
CA GLY A 18 -20.46 17.23 -2.03
C GLY A 18 -20.54 16.40 -3.32
N ARG A 19 -19.58 16.54 -4.24
CA ARG A 19 -19.46 15.69 -5.44
C ARG A 19 -18.80 14.33 -5.14
N MET A 20 -18.06 14.22 -4.04
CA MET A 20 -17.27 13.03 -3.69
C MET A 20 -17.93 12.16 -2.63
N THR A 21 -19.25 11.97 -2.71
CA THR A 21 -20.05 11.18 -1.75
C THR A 21 -19.75 9.69 -1.75
N GLU A 22 -19.08 9.17 -2.77
CA GLU A 22 -18.67 7.77 -2.88
C GLU A 22 -17.41 7.44 -2.06
N VAL A 23 -16.69 8.46 -1.58
CA VAL A 23 -15.41 8.29 -0.88
C VAL A 23 -15.58 8.66 0.59
N ASP A 24 -15.48 7.67 1.48
CA ASP A 24 -15.69 7.88 2.93
C ASP A 24 -14.66 8.85 3.55
N PHE A 25 -13.44 8.92 2.98
CA PHE A 25 -12.34 9.77 3.48
C PHE A 25 -11.64 10.54 2.36
N LEU A 26 -11.62 11.86 2.46
CA LEU A 26 -10.92 12.76 1.53
C LEU A 26 -9.68 13.35 2.16
N ARG A 27 -8.53 13.10 1.54
CA ARG A 27 -7.28 13.79 1.90
C ARG A 27 -7.36 15.27 1.49
N GLN A 28 -6.95 16.17 2.39
CA GLN A 28 -6.94 17.62 2.14
C GLN A 28 -6.19 17.99 0.85
N ASN A 29 -5.06 17.32 0.59
CA ASN A 29 -4.25 17.53 -0.61
C ASN A 29 -4.99 17.23 -1.92
N LYS A 30 -5.98 16.33 -1.90
CA LYS A 30 -6.81 16.02 -3.07
C LYS A 30 -7.81 17.16 -3.34
N ILE A 31 -8.46 17.65 -2.29
CA ILE A 31 -9.41 18.77 -2.38
C ILE A 31 -8.68 20.03 -2.85
N ARG A 32 -7.53 20.33 -2.24
CA ARG A 32 -6.65 21.44 -2.66
C ARG A 32 -6.37 21.41 -4.16
N LYS A 33 -5.93 20.26 -4.70
CA LYS A 33 -5.59 20.13 -6.12
C LYS A 33 -6.77 20.40 -7.04
N ILE A 34 -8.00 20.19 -6.58
CA ILE A 34 -9.21 20.45 -7.36
C ILE A 34 -9.56 21.93 -7.25
N VAL A 35 -9.62 22.47 -6.03
CA VAL A 35 -9.96 23.87 -5.78
C VAL A 35 -8.95 24.83 -6.44
N CYS A 36 -7.64 24.59 -6.30
CA CYS A 36 -6.61 25.40 -6.95
C CYS A 36 -6.57 25.25 -8.49
N LYS A 37 -7.23 24.23 -9.05
CA LYS A 37 -7.42 24.12 -10.51
C LYS A 37 -8.65 24.89 -10.96
N THR A 38 -9.71 24.92 -10.15
CA THR A 38 -10.93 25.66 -10.46
C THR A 38 -10.75 27.16 -10.26
N ILE A 39 -10.03 27.56 -9.21
CA ILE A 39 -9.79 28.95 -8.83
C ILE A 39 -8.29 29.22 -8.91
N GLU A 40 -7.84 29.69 -10.08
CA GLU A 40 -6.41 29.93 -10.38
C GLU A 40 -5.74 30.93 -9.43
N THR A 41 -6.53 31.82 -8.81
CA THR A 41 -6.07 32.85 -7.89
C THR A 41 -5.85 32.33 -6.46
N THR A 42 -6.25 31.09 -6.14
CA THR A 42 -6.22 30.57 -4.77
C THR A 42 -4.83 30.04 -4.40
N ASN A 43 -4.23 30.63 -3.36
CA ASN A 43 -2.98 30.14 -2.79
C ASN A 43 -3.21 29.11 -1.66
N TRP A 44 -2.15 28.37 -1.29
CA TRP A 44 -2.25 27.31 -0.27
C TRP A 44 -2.71 27.83 1.09
N THR A 45 -2.19 28.98 1.52
CA THR A 45 -2.51 29.59 2.82
C THR A 45 -3.97 29.99 2.92
N GLN A 46 -4.56 30.48 1.83
CA GLN A 46 -5.97 30.86 1.76
C GLN A 46 -6.86 29.63 1.79
N PHE A 47 -6.53 28.60 0.99
CA PHE A 47 -7.23 27.31 1.05
C PHE A 47 -7.22 26.73 2.46
N GLN A 48 -6.05 26.70 3.10
CA GLN A 48 -5.89 26.13 4.44
C GLN A 48 -6.71 26.92 5.47
N ARG A 49 -6.65 28.26 5.44
CA ARG A 49 -7.45 29.13 6.32
C ARG A 49 -8.95 28.90 6.18
N VAL A 50 -9.46 28.83 4.94
CA VAL A 50 -10.90 28.60 4.68
C VAL A 50 -11.30 27.19 5.12
N LEU A 51 -10.43 26.21 4.91
CA LEU A 51 -10.68 24.84 5.33
C LEU A 51 -10.75 24.71 6.86
N GLU A 52 -9.81 25.33 7.58
CA GLU A 52 -9.78 25.35 9.04
C GLU A 52 -11.05 26.02 9.59
N LYS A 53 -11.47 27.16 9.02
CA LYS A 53 -12.74 27.80 9.37
C LYS A 53 -13.95 26.88 9.17
N LEU A 54 -14.01 26.14 8.07
CA LEU A 54 -15.10 25.18 7.82
C LEU A 54 -15.15 24.03 8.83
N VAL A 55 -13.99 23.64 9.38
CA VAL A 55 -13.88 22.63 10.44
C VAL A 55 -14.27 23.22 11.79
N GLU A 56 -13.82 24.44 12.10
CA GLU A 56 -14.20 25.18 13.32
C GLU A 56 -15.71 25.48 13.37
N GLU A 57 -16.31 25.85 12.22
CA GLU A 57 -17.75 26.04 12.06
C GLU A 57 -18.54 24.72 12.16
N GLY A 58 -17.86 23.56 12.19
CA GLY A 58 -18.48 22.24 12.28
C GLY A 58 -19.19 21.79 10.99
N ILE A 59 -19.00 22.51 9.88
CA ILE A 59 -19.56 22.18 8.57
C ILE A 59 -18.85 20.96 7.98
N LEU A 60 -17.52 20.88 8.18
CA LEU A 60 -16.70 19.74 7.80
C LEU A 60 -16.22 18.98 9.03
N GLN A 61 -16.28 17.65 8.98
CA GLN A 61 -15.73 16.79 10.02
C GLN A 61 -14.38 16.25 9.57
N THR A 62 -13.35 16.42 10.39
CA THR A 62 -12.04 15.82 10.20
C THR A 62 -11.86 14.62 11.13
N LYS A 63 -11.14 13.61 10.65
CA LYS A 63 -10.71 12.46 11.45
C LYS A 63 -9.26 12.15 11.10
N SER A 64 -8.47 11.75 12.09
CA SER A 64 -7.14 11.24 11.84
C SER A 64 -7.23 9.83 11.26
N PHE A 65 -6.68 9.62 10.06
CA PHE A 65 -6.59 8.32 9.39
C PHE A 65 -5.16 8.12 8.89
N GLU A 66 -4.51 7.01 9.29
CA GLU A 66 -3.10 6.71 8.98
C GLU A 66 -2.08 7.78 9.44
N GLY A 67 -2.49 8.69 10.34
CA GLY A 67 -1.68 9.82 10.84
C GLY A 67 -1.80 11.08 9.99
N GLU A 68 -2.77 11.16 9.08
CA GLU A 68 -3.14 12.38 8.34
C GLU A 68 -4.58 12.79 8.69
N ASP A 69 -4.84 14.10 8.74
CA ASP A 69 -6.20 14.62 8.89
C ASP A 69 -6.96 14.51 7.56
N VAL A 70 -8.01 13.68 7.56
CA VAL A 70 -8.89 13.48 6.41
C VAL A 70 -10.28 14.03 6.69
N ILE A 71 -10.92 14.56 5.65
CA ILE A 71 -12.28 15.06 5.70
C ILE A 71 -13.24 13.88 5.49
N VAL A 72 -14.18 13.71 6.42
CA VAL A 72 -15.23 12.70 6.33
C VAL A 72 -16.36 13.26 5.47
N THR A 73 -16.71 12.56 4.39
CA THR A 73 -17.87 12.93 3.59
C THR A 73 -19.13 12.41 4.26
N GLN A 74 -20.10 13.29 4.51
CA GLN A 74 -21.41 12.84 4.93
C GLN A 74 -22.12 12.27 3.71
N LYS A 75 -22.43 10.97 3.72
CA LYS A 75 -23.38 10.41 2.75
C LYS A 75 -24.67 11.19 2.90
N LYS A 76 -25.10 11.87 1.83
CA LYS A 76 -26.43 12.47 1.74
C LYS A 76 -27.47 11.35 1.85
N GLU A 77 -27.89 11.03 3.05
CA GLU A 77 -29.22 10.44 3.26
C GLU A 77 -30.21 11.54 2.92
N ALA A 78 -30.85 11.41 1.74
CA ALA A 78 -31.89 12.32 1.32
C ALA A 78 -33.01 12.37 2.38
N GLU A 79 -33.44 13.60 2.67
CA GLU A 79 -34.40 13.95 3.69
C GLU A 79 -35.73 13.21 3.57
N SER A 80 -36.19 12.62 4.68
CA SER A 80 -37.63 12.58 5.00
C SER A 80 -37.79 12.72 6.51
N GLY A 81 -38.42 13.82 6.92
CA GLY A 81 -38.41 14.30 8.29
C GLY A 81 -39.34 13.58 9.28
N LYS A 82 -39.09 13.96 10.53
CA LYS A 82 -39.94 13.91 11.74
C LYS A 82 -40.25 12.58 12.42
N LYS A 83 -39.78 12.58 13.67
CA LYS A 83 -40.33 12.00 14.92
C LYS A 83 -40.04 10.53 15.24
N SER A 84 -39.17 10.39 16.23
CA SER A 84 -39.28 9.49 17.39
C SER A 84 -39.58 8.01 17.11
N LYS A 85 -38.59 7.15 17.33
CA LYS A 85 -38.54 6.19 18.46
C LYS A 85 -37.50 5.11 18.21
N SER A 86 -36.92 4.69 19.33
CA SER A 86 -36.29 3.40 19.63
C SER A 86 -35.16 2.92 18.71
N LYS A 87 -33.97 2.84 19.35
CA LYS A 87 -32.86 1.95 19.02
C LYS A 87 -33.36 0.58 18.53
N LYS A 88 -33.56 0.43 17.22
CA LYS A 88 -33.57 -0.88 16.57
C LYS A 88 -32.12 -1.14 16.20
N LYS A 89 -31.44 -1.95 17.01
CA LYS A 89 -30.16 -2.58 16.65
C LYS A 89 -30.33 -3.17 15.25
N LYS A 90 -29.83 -2.47 14.23
CA LYS A 90 -29.61 -3.04 12.90
C LYS A 90 -28.67 -4.21 13.17
N LYS A 91 -29.14 -5.43 12.95
CA LYS A 91 -28.29 -6.63 13.00
C LYS A 91 -27.13 -6.32 12.06
N GLU A 92 -25.93 -6.21 12.63
CA GLU A 92 -24.70 -6.22 11.85
C GLU A 92 -24.81 -7.39 10.86
N PRO A 93 -24.44 -7.20 9.58
CA PRO A 93 -24.20 -8.34 8.72
C PRO A 93 -23.20 -9.21 9.49
N LYS A 94 -23.55 -10.47 9.73
CA LYS A 94 -22.62 -11.43 10.31
C LYS A 94 -21.49 -11.57 9.30
N ASP A 95 -20.43 -10.80 9.48
CA ASP A 95 -19.22 -10.98 8.71
C ASP A 95 -18.85 -12.47 8.77
N PRO A 96 -18.46 -13.08 7.64
CA PRO A 96 -17.99 -14.45 7.66
C PRO A 96 -16.92 -14.56 8.74
N LYS A 97 -17.01 -15.56 9.62
CA LYS A 97 -16.04 -15.74 10.71
C LYS A 97 -14.66 -15.98 10.10
N VAL A 98 -13.88 -14.93 9.84
CA VAL A 98 -12.56 -15.06 9.24
C VAL A 98 -11.62 -15.61 10.32
N LYS A 99 -11.01 -16.76 10.05
CA LYS A 99 -9.92 -17.27 10.89
C LYS A 99 -8.62 -16.67 10.40
N PHE A 100 -7.73 -16.38 11.33
CA PHE A 100 -6.39 -15.90 11.03
C PHE A 100 -5.34 -16.70 11.78
N MET A 101 -4.19 -16.87 11.14
CA MET A 101 -2.96 -17.34 11.78
C MET A 101 -1.90 -16.27 11.64
N LYS A 102 -1.21 -16.01 12.73
CA LYS A 102 -0.13 -15.04 12.82
C LYS A 102 1.17 -15.74 13.17
N LYS A 103 2.28 -15.30 12.58
CA LYS A 103 3.62 -15.74 12.94
C LYS A 103 4.58 -14.56 12.98
N ASP A 104 5.19 -14.38 14.13
CA ASP A 104 6.08 -13.26 14.39
C ASP A 104 7.54 -13.70 14.25
N ILE A 105 8.36 -12.85 13.63
CA ILE A 105 9.77 -13.12 13.31
C ILE A 105 10.59 -11.87 13.62
N GLN A 106 11.67 -12.02 14.39
CA GLN A 106 12.65 -10.95 14.57
C GLN A 106 13.54 -10.85 13.33
N VAL A 107 13.66 -9.63 12.80
CA VAL A 107 14.48 -9.32 11.63
C VAL A 107 15.27 -8.04 11.84
N PRO A 108 16.47 -7.91 11.25
CA PRO A 108 17.21 -6.66 11.23
C PRO A 108 16.38 -5.51 10.64
N TYR A 109 16.53 -4.32 11.22
CA TYR A 109 15.78 -3.13 10.83
C TYR A 109 15.99 -2.78 9.34
N GLU A 110 17.18 -3.00 8.81
CA GLU A 110 17.56 -2.78 7.42
C GLU A 110 16.72 -3.61 6.44
N ILE A 111 16.31 -4.81 6.85
CA ILE A 111 15.42 -5.67 6.04
C ILE A 111 14.03 -5.06 5.96
N ILE A 112 13.54 -4.50 7.06
CA ILE A 112 12.24 -3.82 7.09
C ILE A 112 12.30 -2.53 6.26
N LEU A 113 13.37 -1.74 6.40
CA LEU A 113 13.63 -0.55 5.60
C LEU A 113 13.67 -0.89 4.10
N TYR A 114 14.32 -2.01 3.75
CA TYR A 114 14.35 -2.51 2.39
C TYR A 114 12.94 -2.86 1.92
N LEU A 115 12.17 -3.68 2.65
CA LEU A 115 10.83 -4.11 2.26
C LEU A 115 9.82 -2.95 2.13
N THR A 116 9.93 -1.92 2.97
CA THR A 116 8.99 -0.77 2.97
C THR A 116 9.28 0.28 1.92
N ARG A 117 10.55 0.50 1.55
CA ARG A 117 10.95 1.50 0.54
C ARG A 117 11.17 0.88 -0.85
N LYS A 118 12.43 0.56 -1.18
CA LYS A 118 12.84 0.08 -2.52
C LYS A 118 12.34 -1.34 -2.81
N GLY A 119 12.12 -2.12 -1.77
CA GLY A 119 11.72 -3.52 -1.80
C GLY A 119 10.21 -3.76 -1.71
N LYS A 120 9.35 -2.73 -1.86
CA LYS A 120 7.88 -2.93 -1.84
C LYS A 120 7.41 -3.96 -2.87
N LYS A 121 8.02 -3.97 -4.05
CA LYS A 121 7.79 -5.03 -5.06
C LYS A 121 8.15 -6.42 -4.54
N LYS A 122 9.23 -6.54 -3.76
CA LYS A 122 9.64 -7.80 -3.15
C LYS A 122 8.66 -8.24 -2.06
N GLN A 123 8.19 -7.31 -1.23
CA GLN A 123 7.12 -7.55 -0.25
C GLN A 123 5.88 -8.08 -0.95
N ASN A 124 5.34 -7.34 -1.93
CA ASN A 124 4.16 -7.74 -2.69
C ASN A 124 4.34 -9.11 -3.35
N ASN A 125 5.52 -9.37 -3.95
CA ASN A 125 5.80 -10.67 -4.55
C ASN A 125 5.81 -11.81 -3.52
N ILE A 126 6.28 -11.57 -2.29
CA ILE A 126 6.20 -12.58 -1.22
C ILE A 126 4.72 -12.79 -0.87
N GLU A 127 4.00 -11.72 -0.57
CA GLU A 127 2.58 -11.74 -0.19
C GLU A 127 1.69 -12.43 -1.24
N GLU A 128 1.90 -12.16 -2.52
CA GLU A 128 1.16 -12.76 -3.63
C GLU A 128 1.46 -14.26 -3.77
N ASN A 129 2.74 -14.65 -3.72
CA ASN A 129 3.13 -16.05 -3.87
C ASN A 129 2.71 -16.92 -2.68
N THR A 130 2.77 -16.37 -1.47
CA THR A 130 2.40 -17.11 -0.25
C THR A 130 0.95 -16.88 0.17
N LYS A 131 0.24 -15.95 -0.47
CA LYS A 131 -1.11 -15.52 -0.11
C LYS A 131 -1.21 -15.08 1.36
N THR A 132 -0.18 -14.45 1.89
CA THR A 132 -0.09 -13.94 3.26
C THR A 132 0.07 -12.43 3.25
N SER A 133 -0.22 -11.74 4.35
CA SER A 133 0.07 -10.32 4.54
C SER A 133 1.26 -10.15 5.49
N LEU A 134 2.17 -9.23 5.15
CA LEU A 134 3.30 -8.86 6.00
C LEU A 134 2.99 -7.52 6.66
N THR A 135 3.06 -7.48 7.98
CA THR A 135 2.86 -6.27 8.79
C THR A 135 4.05 -6.05 9.70
N PHE A 136 4.38 -4.79 9.98
CA PHE A 136 5.49 -4.40 10.85
C PHE A 136 4.93 -3.80 12.13
N ASP A 137 5.69 -3.88 13.22
CA ASP A 137 5.32 -3.26 14.48
C ASP A 137 5.15 -1.74 14.31
N ASN A 138 4.18 -1.18 15.02
CA ASN A 138 3.86 0.25 14.95
C ASN A 138 5.07 1.13 15.31
N GLU A 139 5.86 0.70 16.31
CA GLU A 139 7.10 1.38 16.72
C GLU A 139 8.09 1.50 15.56
N THR A 140 8.27 0.42 14.82
CA THR A 140 9.13 0.36 13.64
C THR A 140 8.59 1.22 12.50
N VAL A 141 7.28 1.22 12.27
CA VAL A 141 6.64 2.08 11.26
C VAL A 141 6.85 3.56 11.59
N VAL A 142 6.72 3.94 12.86
CA VAL A 142 6.98 5.31 13.34
C VAL A 142 8.46 5.67 13.17
N ALA A 143 9.37 4.77 13.55
CA ALA A 143 10.81 4.96 13.37
C ALA A 143 11.21 5.14 11.88
N LEU A 144 10.56 4.43 10.96
CA LEU A 144 10.81 4.58 9.52
C LEU A 144 10.41 5.96 8.96
N ARG A 145 9.38 6.57 9.56
CA ARG A 145 8.92 7.93 9.21
C ARG A 145 9.86 8.98 9.81
N ASN A 146 10.28 8.78 11.05
CA ASN A 146 11.16 9.67 11.79
C ASN A 146 12.64 9.32 11.52
N LYS A 147 13.20 9.83 10.41
CA LYS A 147 14.59 9.57 9.96
C LYS A 147 15.67 9.77 11.03
N SER A 148 15.38 10.46 12.14
CA SER A 148 16.28 10.74 13.26
C SER A 148 16.43 9.60 14.29
N ILE A 149 15.55 8.59 14.30
CA ILE A 149 15.51 7.54 15.34
C ILE A 149 16.24 6.25 14.93
N ILE A 150 16.69 6.16 13.67
CA ILE A 150 17.19 4.94 13.01
C ILE A 150 18.43 4.30 13.71
N THR A 151 19.07 4.96 14.67
CA THR A 151 20.35 4.52 15.24
C THR A 151 20.27 3.58 16.45
N ARG A 152 19.10 3.28 17.02
CA ARG A 152 19.03 2.52 18.31
C ARG A 152 18.52 1.09 18.22
N GLU A 153 17.67 0.73 17.25
CA GLU A 153 17.08 -0.61 17.17
C GLU A 153 17.80 -1.48 16.13
N LYS A 154 18.46 -2.55 16.59
CA LYS A 154 19.15 -3.52 15.71
C LYS A 154 18.20 -4.54 15.10
N GLU A 155 17.09 -4.84 15.78
CA GLU A 155 16.11 -5.85 15.39
C GLU A 155 14.70 -5.33 15.64
N SER A 156 13.75 -5.78 14.83
CA SER A 156 12.33 -5.43 14.92
C SER A 156 11.47 -6.64 14.53
N THR A 157 10.22 -6.67 15.00
CA THR A 157 9.30 -7.75 14.69
C THR A 157 8.57 -7.53 13.37
N LEU A 158 8.63 -8.56 12.54
CA LEU A 158 7.85 -8.71 11.33
C LEU A 158 6.79 -9.79 11.57
N SER A 159 5.54 -9.41 11.42
CA SER A 159 4.36 -10.26 11.60
C SER A 159 3.87 -10.76 10.24
N ILE A 160 3.74 -12.08 10.08
CA ILE A 160 3.15 -12.72 8.89
C ILE A 160 1.75 -13.19 9.25
N THR A 161 0.73 -12.66 8.57
CA THR A 161 -0.67 -13.00 8.81
C THR A 161 -1.27 -13.74 7.62
N LYS A 162 -1.97 -14.84 7.87
CA LYS A 162 -2.76 -15.56 6.88
C LYS A 162 -4.22 -15.59 7.32
N THR A 163 -5.10 -15.07 6.49
CA THR A 163 -6.56 -15.14 6.68
C THR A 163 -7.16 -16.21 5.78
N TRP A 164 -8.17 -16.92 6.27
CA TRP A 164 -9.00 -17.81 5.46
C TRP A 164 -10.45 -17.81 5.95
N SER A 165 -11.37 -18.03 5.03
CA SER A 165 -12.80 -18.08 5.30
C SER A 165 -13.15 -19.34 6.08
N ASN A 166 -14.02 -19.20 7.08
CA ASN A 166 -14.60 -20.32 7.82
C ASN A 166 -16.05 -20.57 7.40
N GLU A 167 -16.25 -20.80 6.10
CA GLU A 167 -17.56 -21.19 5.56
C GLU A 167 -17.90 -22.64 5.93
N HIS A 168 -16.89 -23.46 6.19
CA HIS A 168 -17.03 -24.88 6.52
C HIS A 168 -17.35 -25.13 8.00
N GLU A 169 -18.08 -26.22 8.26
CA GLU A 169 -18.43 -26.66 9.60
C GLU A 169 -17.19 -26.99 10.44
N ARG A 170 -17.29 -26.70 11.75
CA ARG A 170 -16.18 -26.89 12.69
C ARG A 170 -15.83 -28.37 12.80
N GLY A 171 -14.61 -28.75 12.40
CA GLY A 171 -14.09 -30.12 12.43
C GLY A 171 -14.24 -30.89 11.11
N SER A 172 -14.81 -30.27 10.07
CA SER A 172 -14.87 -30.84 8.72
C SER A 172 -13.47 -31.12 8.15
N GLU A 173 -13.38 -32.10 7.22
CA GLU A 173 -12.13 -32.36 6.49
C GLU A 173 -11.67 -31.13 5.71
N GLU A 174 -12.60 -30.38 5.12
CA GLU A 174 -12.34 -29.13 4.40
C GLU A 174 -11.69 -28.06 5.29
N GLU A 175 -12.12 -27.93 6.55
CA GLU A 175 -11.48 -27.03 7.51
C GLU A 175 -10.04 -27.46 7.82
N LYS A 176 -9.81 -28.76 8.01
CA LYS A 176 -8.47 -29.31 8.29
C LYS A 176 -7.53 -29.09 7.10
N GLU A 177 -8.01 -29.31 5.88
CA GLU A 177 -7.25 -29.03 4.66
C GLU A 177 -6.92 -27.55 4.50
N ALA A 178 -7.89 -26.67 4.75
CA ALA A 178 -7.68 -25.22 4.71
C ALA A 178 -6.63 -24.77 5.74
N TYR A 179 -6.67 -25.33 6.96
CA TYR A 179 -5.70 -25.08 8.02
C TYR A 179 -4.29 -25.54 7.64
N GLU A 180 -4.14 -26.76 7.13
CA GLU A 180 -2.83 -27.28 6.71
C GLU A 180 -2.25 -26.48 5.53
N LYS A 181 -3.10 -26.04 4.59
CA LYS A 181 -2.70 -25.15 3.50
C LYS A 181 -2.25 -23.78 4.02
N ALA A 182 -2.98 -23.19 4.96
CA ALA A 182 -2.61 -21.92 5.60
C ALA A 182 -1.26 -22.04 6.34
N LYS A 183 -1.04 -23.15 7.06
CA LYS A 183 0.21 -23.45 7.75
C LYS A 183 1.39 -23.61 6.77
N LYS A 184 1.20 -24.33 5.66
CA LYS A 184 2.21 -24.44 4.59
C LYS A 184 2.56 -23.07 3.99
N GLN A 185 1.54 -22.25 3.73
CA GLN A 185 1.74 -20.88 3.21
C GLN A 185 2.53 -19.99 4.18
N LEU A 186 2.20 -20.02 5.48
CA LEU A 186 2.96 -19.32 6.51
C LEU A 186 4.40 -19.84 6.64
N SER A 187 4.60 -21.15 6.53
CA SER A 187 5.94 -21.74 6.56
C SER A 187 6.79 -21.29 5.37
N SER A 188 6.18 -21.19 4.18
CA SER A 188 6.83 -20.71 2.96
C SER A 188 7.19 -19.23 3.06
N ALA A 189 6.26 -18.39 3.55
CA ALA A 189 6.52 -16.97 3.80
C ALA A 189 7.67 -16.78 4.80
N LYS A 190 7.66 -17.53 5.91
CA LYS A 190 8.79 -17.55 6.86
C LYS A 190 10.10 -17.93 6.18
N ALA A 191 10.11 -18.94 5.31
CA ALA A 191 11.32 -19.35 4.60
C ALA A 191 11.88 -18.24 3.69
N PHE A 192 11.02 -17.44 3.03
CA PHE A 192 11.46 -16.27 2.27
C PHE A 192 12.14 -15.23 3.15
N ILE A 193 11.53 -14.89 4.28
CA ILE A 193 12.08 -13.91 5.22
C ILE A 193 13.41 -14.42 5.80
N VAL A 194 13.49 -15.68 6.22
CA VAL A 194 14.74 -16.28 6.73
C VAL A 194 15.84 -16.26 5.68
N LYS A 195 15.54 -16.52 4.39
CA LYS A 195 16.52 -16.37 3.30
C LYS A 195 17.00 -14.92 3.15
N MET A 196 16.12 -13.94 3.35
CA MET A 196 16.52 -12.53 3.35
C MET A 196 17.44 -12.21 4.53
N VAL A 197 17.14 -12.72 5.74
CA VAL A 197 18.00 -12.58 6.92
C VAL A 197 19.40 -13.15 6.67
N LYS A 198 19.49 -14.36 6.11
CA LYS A 198 20.78 -14.96 5.73
C LYS A 198 21.53 -14.12 4.69
N SER A 199 20.82 -13.67 3.64
CA SER A 199 21.43 -12.82 2.62
C SER A 199 21.90 -11.47 3.18
N PHE A 200 21.26 -10.96 4.22
CA PHE A 200 21.69 -9.74 4.91
C PHE A 200 22.95 -9.98 5.73
N GLN A 201 23.03 -11.10 6.46
CA GLN A 201 24.23 -11.50 7.20
C GLN A 201 25.44 -11.68 6.28
N GLU A 202 25.25 -12.26 5.09
CA GLU A 202 26.31 -12.45 4.09
C GLU A 202 26.68 -11.15 3.35
N HIS A 203 25.69 -10.29 3.09
CA HIS A 203 25.84 -9.10 2.24
C HIS A 203 24.99 -7.92 2.75
N PRO A 204 25.36 -7.27 3.87
CA PRO A 204 24.56 -6.19 4.47
C PRO A 204 24.45 -4.97 3.55
N GLU A 205 25.50 -4.68 2.79
CA GLU A 205 25.59 -3.60 1.79
C GLU A 205 24.42 -3.62 0.77
N ARG A 206 23.87 -4.80 0.44
CA ARG A 206 22.76 -4.92 -0.53
C ARG A 206 21.43 -4.38 -0.01
N PHE A 207 21.30 -4.29 1.31
CA PHE A 207 20.09 -3.81 1.99
C PHE A 207 20.21 -2.34 2.39
N ALA A 208 21.44 -1.80 2.40
CA ALA A 208 21.68 -0.38 2.63
C ALA A 208 21.14 0.49 1.48
N PRO A 209 20.62 1.69 1.77
CA PRO A 209 20.25 2.64 0.73
C PRO A 209 21.50 3.08 -0.03
N LYS A 210 21.67 2.61 -1.28
CA LYS A 210 22.73 3.10 -2.18
C LYS A 210 22.79 4.63 -2.20
N LYS A 211 23.96 5.21 -1.91
CA LYS A 211 24.21 6.66 -2.04
C LYS A 211 24.03 7.05 -3.51
N ALA A 212 23.46 8.23 -3.77
CA ALA A 212 23.33 8.74 -5.13
C ALA A 212 24.72 8.83 -5.77
N GLY A 213 24.90 8.22 -6.95
CA GLY A 213 26.17 8.14 -7.67
C GLY A 213 26.80 6.76 -7.67
N GLY A 214 26.66 5.96 -6.59
CA GLY A 214 27.42 4.70 -6.41
C GLY A 214 28.94 4.92 -6.42
N THR A 215 29.71 3.99 -5.88
CA THR A 215 31.17 4.04 -6.11
C THR A 215 31.49 3.48 -7.51
N PHE A 216 32.60 3.89 -8.13
CA PHE A 216 33.05 3.32 -9.42
C PHE A 216 33.16 1.78 -9.37
N ALA A 217 33.51 1.23 -8.20
CA ALA A 217 33.56 -0.20 -7.96
C ALA A 217 32.16 -0.86 -8.04
N GLU A 218 31.14 -0.26 -7.42
CA GLU A 218 29.76 -0.77 -7.49
C GLU A 218 29.19 -0.70 -8.92
N GLN A 219 29.52 0.34 -9.68
CA GLN A 219 29.09 0.45 -11.07
C GLN A 219 29.73 -0.63 -11.95
N ALA A 220 31.03 -0.91 -11.73
CA ALA A 220 31.74 -1.97 -12.44
C ALA A 220 31.19 -3.37 -12.09
N GLU A 221 30.88 -3.63 -10.82
CA GLU A 221 30.30 -4.91 -10.39
C GLU A 221 28.87 -5.11 -10.92
N GLU A 222 28.04 -4.05 -10.91
CA GLU A 222 26.68 -4.08 -11.47
C GLU A 222 26.72 -4.37 -12.97
N LYS A 223 27.64 -3.72 -13.71
CA LYS A 223 27.84 -3.97 -15.14
C LYS A 223 28.29 -5.42 -15.40
N LYS A 224 29.23 -5.93 -14.62
CA LYS A 224 29.68 -7.34 -14.72
C LYS A 224 28.53 -8.33 -14.45
N ARG A 225 27.70 -8.07 -13.45
CA ARG A 225 26.54 -8.92 -13.12
C ARG A 225 25.47 -8.87 -14.22
N GLN A 226 25.23 -7.71 -14.83
CA GLN A 226 24.32 -7.58 -15.98
C GLN A 226 24.83 -8.31 -17.21
N GLU A 227 26.13 -8.24 -17.49
CA GLU A 227 26.75 -8.98 -18.60
C GLU A 227 26.68 -10.49 -18.38
N GLU A 228 26.95 -10.98 -17.17
CA GLU A 228 26.81 -12.41 -16.83
C GLU A 228 25.35 -12.89 -16.93
N ALA A 229 24.39 -12.10 -16.44
CA ALA A 229 22.97 -12.42 -16.55
C ALA A 229 22.52 -12.45 -18.02
N SER A 230 23.01 -11.53 -18.85
CA SER A 230 22.73 -11.48 -20.29
C SER A 230 23.34 -12.68 -21.01
N LYS A 231 24.59 -13.05 -20.69
CA LYS A 231 25.23 -14.28 -21.22
C LYS A 231 24.48 -15.55 -20.83
N LYS A 232 23.97 -15.64 -19.60
CA LYS A 232 23.15 -16.79 -19.15
C LYS A 232 21.79 -16.85 -19.86
N LYS A 233 21.15 -15.70 -20.13
CA LYS A 233 19.91 -15.64 -20.91
C LYS A 233 20.12 -16.02 -22.37
N ALA A 234 21.20 -15.54 -23.00
CA ALA A 234 21.58 -15.91 -24.37
C ALA A 234 21.81 -17.42 -24.52
N LYS A 235 22.49 -18.06 -23.55
CA LYS A 235 22.68 -19.51 -23.53
C LYS A 235 21.39 -20.33 -23.33
N LYS A 236 20.33 -19.73 -22.75
CA LYS A 236 19.04 -20.40 -22.54
C LYS A 236 18.06 -20.20 -23.72
N GLY A 237 18.28 -19.20 -24.56
CA GLY A 237 17.47 -18.90 -25.74
C GLY A 237 17.87 -19.66 -27.02
N SER A 238 18.97 -20.43 -27.01
CA SER A 238 19.46 -21.15 -28.19
C SER A 238 19.01 -22.62 -28.29
N LYS A 239 18.15 -23.11 -27.37
CA LYS A 239 17.53 -24.42 -27.50
C LYS A 239 16.10 -24.29 -28.03
N SER A 240 16.00 -24.48 -29.36
CA SER A 240 14.82 -24.77 -30.18
C SER A 240 13.67 -23.77 -30.14
N ALA A 241 13.77 -22.69 -30.93
CA ALA A 241 12.59 -22.14 -31.59
C ALA A 241 12.37 -22.96 -32.87
N THR A 242 11.37 -23.83 -32.86
CA THR A 242 10.88 -24.53 -34.05
C THR A 242 10.38 -23.51 -35.08
N ASP A 243 10.60 -23.79 -36.36
CA ASP A 243 10.38 -22.93 -37.53
C ASP A 243 8.95 -22.33 -37.62
N ASP A 244 8.00 -22.94 -36.92
CA ASP A 244 6.59 -22.54 -36.88
C ASP A 244 6.36 -21.19 -36.14
N ASP A 245 7.22 -20.85 -35.17
CA ASP A 245 7.04 -19.61 -34.37
C ASP A 245 7.58 -18.36 -35.10
N LEU A 246 8.44 -18.55 -36.11
CA LEU A 246 8.94 -17.48 -36.99
C LEU A 246 7.89 -17.05 -38.03
N GLN A 247 7.02 -17.96 -38.47
CA GLN A 247 5.95 -17.62 -39.43
C GLN A 247 4.83 -16.78 -38.80
N ARG A 248 4.50 -16.98 -37.51
CA ARG A 248 3.44 -16.22 -36.83
C ARG A 248 3.77 -14.74 -36.64
N LYS A 249 5.05 -14.36 -36.47
CA LYS A 249 5.44 -12.96 -36.26
C LYS A 249 5.42 -12.12 -37.55
N LYS A 250 5.67 -12.71 -38.72
CA LYS A 250 5.62 -11.99 -40.01
C LYS A 250 4.20 -11.58 -40.44
N LYS A 251 3.15 -12.27 -39.98
CA LYS A 251 1.76 -11.94 -40.35
C LYS A 251 1.18 -10.70 -39.62
N ARG A 252 1.78 -10.23 -38.52
CA ARG A 252 1.24 -9.10 -37.73
C ARG A 252 1.66 -7.70 -38.20
N GLN A 253 2.51 -7.58 -39.23
CA GLN A 253 2.99 -6.27 -39.72
C GLN A 253 2.37 -5.79 -41.03
N ARG A 254 1.24 -6.35 -41.48
CA ARG A 254 0.57 -5.86 -42.70
C ARG A 254 -0.89 -5.53 -42.45
N LYS A 255 -1.14 -4.22 -42.27
CA LYS A 255 -2.16 -3.38 -42.93
C LYS A 255 -2.66 -2.30 -41.96
N PHE A 256 -2.06 -1.12 -42.04
CA PHE A 256 -2.83 0.12 -42.02
C PHE A 256 -2.86 0.57 -43.48
N TYR A 257 -4.05 0.56 -44.08
CA TYR A 257 -4.42 1.42 -45.21
C TYR A 257 -5.22 2.56 -44.62
#